data_AF-A0A357YT77-F1
#
_entry.id   AF-A0A357YT77-F1
#
_cell.length_a   1.000
_cell.length_b   1.000
_cell.length_c   1.000
_cell.angle_alpha   90.00
_cell.angle_beta   90.00
_cell.angle_gamma   90.00
#
_symmetry.space_group_name_H-M   'P 1'
#
loop_
_entity.id
_entity.type
_entity.pdbx_description
1 polymer ?
#
loop_
_entity_poly.entity_id
_entity_poly.type
_entity_poly.pdbx_seq_one_letter_code
_entity_poly.pdbx_strand_id
1 'polypeptide(L)'
;MTKMSTKILSLVLTAAFFYSSSAFADIDKSRYLLGSYGYIYNGTSYTDTGPITFTETGFIIIDDDGSLSGEGTIAFYFSDFNGKKSPLWLLIHEEQSFGMITQDPNNPCMGNIEFKATGTVIKTSNSELVPEGTVLFSDSIRSIAYTISGKKQEIVDMVSTSPGTIASGTAHKQED
;
A
#
# COMPACT_ATOMS: atom_id res chain seq x y z
N MET A 1 -4.08 -36.50 11.59
CA MET A 1 -4.44 -35.07 11.67
C MET A 1 -3.20 -34.25 11.36
N THR A 2 -3.07 -33.77 10.12
CA THR A 2 -2.00 -32.86 9.71
C THR A 2 -2.36 -31.45 10.17
N LYS A 3 -1.58 -30.88 11.09
CA LYS A 3 -1.71 -29.47 11.49
C LYS A 3 -1.31 -28.61 10.30
N MET A 4 -2.28 -27.98 9.65
CA MET A 4 -2.02 -26.98 8.64
C MET A 4 -1.37 -25.77 9.31
N SER A 5 -0.20 -25.37 8.82
CA SER A 5 0.53 -24.19 9.30
C SER A 5 -0.35 -22.94 9.19
N THR A 6 -0.41 -22.13 10.25
CA THR A 6 -1.17 -20.86 10.31
C THR A 6 -0.80 -19.89 9.17
N LYS A 7 0.42 -20.03 8.61
CA LYS A 7 0.88 -19.26 7.44
C LYS A 7 0.20 -19.70 6.15
N ILE A 8 -0.03 -21.00 5.97
CA ILE A 8 -0.77 -21.56 4.83
C ILE A 8 -2.25 -21.19 4.96
N LEU A 9 -2.79 -21.24 6.18
CA LEU A 9 -4.16 -20.83 6.44
C LEU A 9 -4.37 -19.34 6.13
N SER A 10 -3.44 -18.46 6.51
CA SER A 10 -3.51 -17.04 6.13
C SER A 10 -3.41 -16.84 4.63
N LEU A 11 -2.47 -17.50 3.94
CA LEU A 11 -2.32 -17.39 2.49
C LEU A 11 -3.57 -17.86 1.73
N VAL A 12 -4.18 -18.97 2.19
CA VAL A 12 -5.42 -19.52 1.63
C VAL A 12 -6.61 -18.62 1.94
N LEU A 13 -6.68 -18.01 3.13
CA LEU A 13 -7.73 -17.03 3.45
C LEU A 13 -7.58 -15.76 2.63
N THR A 14 -6.37 -15.26 2.42
CA THR A 14 -6.10 -14.09 1.57
C THR A 14 -6.49 -14.38 0.13
N ALA A 15 -6.03 -15.51 -0.45
CA ALA A 15 -6.41 -15.92 -1.80
C ALA A 15 -7.92 -16.19 -1.93
N ALA A 16 -8.56 -16.81 -0.92
CA ALA A 16 -10.00 -17.02 -0.91
C ALA A 16 -10.76 -15.69 -0.79
N PHE A 17 -10.26 -14.70 -0.05
CA PHE A 17 -10.85 -13.35 -0.01
C PHE A 17 -10.77 -12.68 -1.39
N PHE A 18 -9.64 -12.80 -2.08
CA PHE A 18 -9.48 -12.26 -3.45
C PHE A 18 -10.36 -12.98 -4.49
N TYR A 19 -10.59 -14.28 -4.36
CA TYR A 19 -11.42 -15.04 -5.31
C TYR A 19 -12.91 -15.08 -4.97
N SER A 20 -13.29 -14.95 -3.70
CA SER A 20 -14.70 -15.01 -3.26
C SER A 20 -15.35 -13.64 -3.07
N SER A 21 -14.56 -12.57 -2.99
CA SER A 21 -15.06 -11.20 -3.01
C SER A 21 -15.19 -10.69 -4.44
N SER A 22 -15.85 -11.44 -5.30
CA SER A 22 -16.54 -10.86 -6.47
C SER A 22 -17.78 -10.12 -5.96
N ALA A 23 -17.58 -9.15 -5.07
CA ALA A 23 -18.60 -8.24 -4.61
C ALA A 23 -18.84 -7.23 -5.74
N PHE A 24 -19.67 -7.65 -6.70
CA PHE A 24 -20.35 -6.85 -7.73
C PHE A 24 -19.70 -5.49 -8.01
N ALA A 25 -18.57 -5.53 -8.71
CA ALA A 25 -18.26 -4.46 -9.65
C ALA A 25 -19.43 -4.43 -10.64
N ASP A 26 -20.31 -3.44 -10.50
CA ASP A 26 -21.31 -3.12 -11.52
C ASP A 26 -20.55 -3.01 -12.85
N ILE A 27 -20.86 -3.86 -13.83
CA ILE A 27 -20.12 -4.04 -15.10
C ILE A 27 -20.25 -2.80 -16.01
N ASP A 28 -20.70 -1.67 -15.46
CA ASP A 28 -20.73 -0.43 -16.21
C ASP A 28 -19.29 -0.04 -16.60
N LYS A 29 -19.03 -0.08 -17.90
CA LYS A 29 -17.71 0.04 -18.53
C LYS A 29 -17.06 1.41 -18.35
N SER A 30 -17.68 2.28 -17.55
CA SER A 30 -17.30 3.67 -17.29
C SER A 30 -16.55 3.86 -15.96
N ARG A 31 -16.27 2.80 -15.21
CA ARG A 31 -15.59 2.87 -13.91
C ARG A 31 -14.06 2.90 -14.06
N TYR A 32 -13.54 4.06 -14.46
CA TYR A 32 -12.12 4.38 -14.37
C TYR A 32 -11.79 4.92 -12.97
N LEU A 33 -10.60 4.63 -12.47
CA LEU A 33 -10.12 5.20 -11.21
C LEU A 33 -9.61 6.62 -11.50
N LEU A 34 -10.29 7.66 -10.98
CA LEU A 34 -9.96 9.07 -11.24
C LEU A 34 -10.28 9.96 -10.02
N GLY A 35 -9.45 10.97 -9.81
CA GLY A 35 -9.57 11.96 -8.75
C GLY A 35 -8.65 11.70 -7.55
N SER A 36 -8.94 12.39 -6.44
CA SER A 36 -8.14 12.34 -5.22
C SER A 36 -8.72 11.37 -4.20
N TYR A 37 -7.87 10.53 -3.61
CA TYR A 37 -8.27 9.49 -2.67
C TYR A 37 -7.37 9.51 -1.43
N GLY A 38 -7.96 9.73 -0.25
CA GLY A 38 -7.27 9.54 1.02
C GLY A 38 -7.31 8.07 1.43
N TYR A 39 -6.20 7.52 1.93
CA TYR A 39 -6.12 6.11 2.28
C TYR A 39 -5.43 5.87 3.62
N ILE A 40 -5.74 4.71 4.21
CA ILE A 40 -5.05 4.15 5.36
C ILE A 40 -4.70 2.69 5.05
N TYR A 41 -3.42 2.38 5.07
CA TYR A 41 -2.87 1.03 4.94
C TYR A 41 -2.36 0.52 6.28
N ASN A 42 -2.65 -0.76 6.52
CA ASN A 42 -1.95 -1.53 7.53
C ASN A 42 -1.31 -2.74 6.85
N GLY A 43 -0.07 -3.02 7.23
CA GLY A 43 0.69 -4.05 6.55
C GLY A 43 1.85 -4.59 7.35
N THR A 44 2.59 -5.46 6.70
CA THR A 44 3.84 -6.03 7.18
C THR A 44 4.90 -5.89 6.11
N SER A 45 6.03 -5.28 6.47
CA SER A 45 7.26 -5.31 5.68
C SER A 45 8.12 -6.49 6.12
N TYR A 46 8.77 -7.13 5.17
CA TYR A 46 9.62 -8.31 5.36
C TYR A 46 11.07 -7.91 5.15
N THR A 47 11.76 -7.66 6.26
CA THR A 47 13.18 -7.31 6.27
C THR A 47 14.05 -8.51 6.64
N ASP A 48 15.36 -8.37 6.53
CA ASP A 48 16.32 -9.40 6.99
C ASP A 48 16.22 -9.69 8.49
N THR A 49 15.77 -8.72 9.29
CA THR A 49 15.51 -8.89 10.73
C THR A 49 14.17 -9.55 11.05
N GLY A 50 13.34 -9.80 10.02
CA GLY A 50 12.03 -10.40 10.14
C GLY A 50 10.88 -9.46 9.78
N PRO A 51 9.63 -9.90 10.02
CA PRO A 51 8.44 -9.12 9.71
C PRO A 51 8.29 -7.93 10.67
N ILE A 52 8.05 -6.75 10.11
CA ILE A 52 7.76 -5.52 10.85
C ILE A 52 6.39 -5.00 10.42
N THR A 53 5.50 -4.80 11.37
CA THR A 53 4.21 -4.16 11.12
C THR A 53 4.40 -2.69 10.85
N PHE A 54 3.61 -2.15 9.93
CA PHE A 54 3.57 -0.72 9.67
C PHE A 54 2.14 -0.27 9.41
N THR A 55 1.95 1.02 9.62
CA THR A 55 0.76 1.74 9.19
C THR A 55 1.20 2.86 8.26
N GLU A 56 0.49 3.04 7.17
CA GLU A 56 0.71 4.12 6.23
C GLU A 56 -0.60 4.89 6.04
N THR A 57 -0.52 6.21 6.01
CA THR A 57 -1.66 7.09 5.73
C THR A 57 -1.23 8.09 4.69
N GLY A 58 -2.06 8.35 3.69
CA GLY A 58 -1.69 9.27 2.63
C GLY A 58 -2.85 9.62 1.72
N PHE A 59 -2.52 10.22 0.59
CA PHE A 59 -3.44 10.37 -0.51
C PHE A 59 -2.75 10.06 -1.84
N ILE A 60 -3.57 9.64 -2.80
CA ILE A 60 -3.18 9.54 -4.20
C ILE A 60 -4.11 10.44 -5.02
N ILE A 61 -3.55 11.07 -6.04
CA ILE A 61 -4.26 11.86 -7.04
C ILE A 61 -4.04 11.16 -8.38
N ILE A 62 -5.12 10.90 -9.09
CA ILE A 62 -5.10 10.29 -10.41
C ILE A 62 -5.79 11.24 -11.38
N ASP A 63 -5.00 11.75 -12.32
CA ASP A 63 -5.45 12.70 -13.34
C ASP A 63 -6.12 11.99 -14.53
N ASP A 64 -6.84 12.76 -15.35
CA ASP A 64 -7.57 12.25 -16.52
C ASP A 64 -6.68 11.58 -17.58
N ASP A 65 -5.38 11.91 -17.60
CA ASP A 65 -4.39 11.26 -18.47
C ASP A 65 -3.83 9.94 -17.89
N GLY A 66 -4.32 9.54 -16.72
CA GLY A 66 -3.90 8.34 -16.00
C GLY A 66 -2.58 8.50 -15.24
N SER A 67 -2.00 9.71 -15.22
CA SER A 67 -0.86 10.01 -14.37
C SER A 67 -1.26 10.02 -12.90
N LEU A 68 -0.35 9.54 -12.05
CA LEU A 68 -0.55 9.52 -10.61
C LEU A 68 0.58 10.26 -9.89
N SER A 69 0.16 11.03 -8.90
CA SER A 69 0.99 11.62 -7.86
C SER A 69 0.39 11.33 -6.48
N GLY A 70 1.19 11.39 -5.43
CA GLY A 70 0.69 11.17 -4.08
C GLY A 70 1.77 11.37 -3.03
N GLU A 71 1.32 11.48 -1.80
CA GLU A 71 2.20 11.52 -0.63
C GLU A 71 1.59 10.72 0.51
N GLY A 72 2.45 10.17 1.35
CA GLY A 72 2.08 9.34 2.46
C GLY A 72 3.02 9.51 3.65
N THR A 73 2.55 9.10 4.81
CA THR A 73 3.34 8.97 6.02
C THR A 73 3.32 7.52 6.46
N ILE A 74 4.48 6.90 6.59
CA ILE A 74 4.66 5.51 7.01
C ILE A 74 5.27 5.48 8.40
N ALA A 75 4.64 4.74 9.31
CA ALA A 75 5.14 4.49 10.65
C ALA A 75 5.62 3.03 10.78
N PHE A 76 6.90 2.85 11.11
CA PHE A 76 7.49 1.54 11.43
C PHE A 76 7.84 1.43 12.91
N TYR A 77 7.70 0.22 13.47
CA TYR A 77 8.20 -0.13 14.80
C TYR A 77 9.03 -1.41 14.74
N PHE A 78 10.34 -1.26 14.92
CA PHE A 78 11.30 -2.35 15.03
C PHE A 78 11.51 -2.67 16.50
N SER A 79 11.23 -3.91 16.92
CA SER A 79 11.53 -4.38 18.28
C SER A 79 13.03 -4.65 18.48
N ASP A 80 13.72 -5.07 17.41
CA ASP A 80 15.16 -5.27 17.33
C ASP A 80 15.63 -4.73 15.97
N PHE A 81 16.46 -3.70 15.97
CA PHE A 81 16.97 -3.08 14.74
C PHE A 81 18.45 -3.41 14.59
N ASN A 82 18.82 -4.08 13.49
CA ASN A 82 20.20 -4.51 13.21
C ASN A 82 20.84 -5.35 14.33
N GLY A 83 20.08 -6.22 14.99
CA GLY A 83 20.57 -7.08 16.07
C GLY A 83 20.88 -6.32 17.37
N LYS A 84 20.50 -5.04 17.45
CA LYS A 84 20.54 -4.26 18.68
C LYS A 84 19.17 -4.41 19.35
N LYS A 85 19.17 -4.89 20.61
CA LYS A 85 18.00 -4.94 21.51
C LYS A 85 17.51 -3.55 21.96
N SER A 86 17.50 -2.58 21.06
CA SER A 86 16.95 -1.24 21.27
C SER A 86 15.86 -1.03 20.23
N PRO A 87 14.60 -0.81 20.66
CA PRO A 87 13.52 -0.60 19.72
C PRO A 87 13.73 0.70 18.95
N LEU A 88 13.48 0.66 17.64
CA LEU A 88 13.51 1.82 16.76
C LEU A 88 12.10 2.07 16.24
N TRP A 89 11.60 3.28 16.39
CA TRP A 89 10.43 3.73 15.64
C TRP A 89 10.85 4.78 14.62
N LEU A 90 10.28 4.69 13.44
CA LEU A 90 10.53 5.60 12.33
C LEU A 90 9.22 6.15 11.82
N LEU A 91 9.20 7.44 11.52
CA LEU A 91 8.17 8.12 10.75
C LEU A 91 8.80 8.59 9.44
N ILE A 92 8.23 8.15 8.33
CA ILE A 92 8.76 8.36 6.98
C ILE A 92 7.73 9.14 6.18
N HIS A 93 8.17 10.15 5.46
CA HIS A 93 7.41 10.77 4.37
C HIS A 93 7.71 10.02 3.08
N GLU A 94 6.67 9.50 2.43
CA GLU A 94 6.76 8.85 1.12
C GLU A 94 6.20 9.78 0.04
N GLU A 95 6.99 10.06 -0.99
CA GLU A 95 6.54 10.74 -2.20
C GLU A 95 6.34 9.72 -3.32
N GLN A 96 5.21 9.78 -4.01
CA GLN A 96 4.82 8.85 -5.07
C GLN A 96 4.76 9.58 -6.41
N SER A 97 5.41 9.02 -7.43
CA SER A 97 5.60 9.68 -8.73
C SER A 97 5.62 8.67 -9.88
N PHE A 98 5.45 9.19 -11.10
CA PHE A 98 5.49 8.41 -12.35
C PHE A 98 4.55 7.20 -12.34
N GLY A 99 3.37 7.36 -11.75
CA GLY A 99 2.40 6.28 -11.67
C GLY A 99 1.78 5.96 -13.03
N MET A 100 1.57 4.68 -13.29
CA MET A 100 0.86 4.14 -14.46
C MET A 100 -0.24 3.20 -14.00
N ILE A 101 -1.43 3.32 -14.62
CA ILE A 101 -2.57 2.46 -14.34
C ILE A 101 -2.73 1.43 -15.44
N THR A 102 -2.75 0.15 -15.04
CA THR A 102 -3.08 -0.98 -15.91
C THR A 102 -4.40 -1.61 -15.44
N GLN A 103 -5.47 -1.39 -16.19
CA GLN A 103 -6.79 -1.97 -15.90
C GLN A 103 -6.86 -3.46 -16.32
N ASP A 104 -7.67 -4.24 -15.62
CA ASP A 104 -8.04 -5.59 -16.08
C ASP A 104 -8.88 -5.45 -17.36
N PRO A 105 -8.47 -6.09 -18.48
CA PRO A 105 -9.17 -5.99 -19.75
C PRO A 105 -10.60 -6.56 -19.70
N ASN A 106 -10.91 -7.41 -18.73
CA ASN A 106 -12.23 -8.03 -18.53
C ASN A 106 -13.07 -7.27 -17.51
N ASN A 107 -12.47 -6.44 -16.64
CA ASN A 107 -13.17 -5.69 -15.61
C ASN A 107 -12.50 -4.33 -15.33
N PRO A 108 -13.00 -3.21 -15.90
CA PRO A 108 -12.37 -1.90 -15.75
C PRO A 108 -12.36 -1.37 -14.30
N CYS A 109 -13.17 -1.96 -13.41
CA CYS A 109 -13.20 -1.60 -11.99
C CYS A 109 -12.00 -2.14 -11.19
N MET A 110 -11.17 -2.97 -11.82
CA MET A 110 -10.02 -3.61 -11.21
C MET A 110 -8.77 -3.32 -12.02
N GLY A 111 -7.63 -3.27 -11.35
CA GLY A 111 -6.35 -3.04 -12.02
C GLY A 111 -5.20 -2.95 -11.05
N ASN A 112 -4.06 -2.54 -11.59
CA ASN A 112 -2.86 -2.24 -10.83
C ASN A 112 -2.40 -0.82 -11.13
N ILE A 113 -1.89 -0.16 -10.10
CA ILE A 113 -1.14 1.08 -10.18
C ILE A 113 0.32 0.72 -9.93
N GLU A 114 1.21 1.06 -10.84
CA GLU A 114 2.66 0.95 -10.64
C GLU A 114 3.27 2.34 -10.58
N PHE A 115 4.07 2.64 -9.57
CA PHE A 115 4.66 3.96 -9.37
C PHE A 115 6.05 3.86 -8.75
N LYS A 116 6.80 4.94 -8.82
CA LYS A 116 8.05 5.11 -8.08
C LYS A 116 7.76 5.81 -6.77
N ALA A 117 8.41 5.35 -5.71
CA ALA A 117 8.31 5.98 -4.41
C ALA A 117 9.69 6.29 -3.81
N THR A 118 9.76 7.41 -3.11
CA THR A 118 10.93 7.83 -2.33
C THR A 118 10.50 8.08 -0.89
N GLY A 119 11.12 7.38 0.06
CA GLY A 119 10.82 7.43 1.48
C GLY A 119 11.92 8.12 2.26
N THR A 120 11.61 9.25 2.88
CA THR A 120 12.54 10.04 3.71
C THR A 120 12.12 10.03 5.17
N VAL A 121 13.06 9.77 6.08
CA VAL A 121 12.80 9.82 7.53
C VAL A 121 12.53 11.26 7.95
N ILE A 122 11.36 11.52 8.51
CA ILE A 122 10.99 12.82 9.07
C ILE A 122 11.04 12.83 10.60
N LYS A 123 11.03 11.65 11.23
CA LYS A 123 11.16 11.53 12.69
C LYS A 123 11.63 10.13 13.10
N THR A 124 12.38 10.05 14.19
CA THR A 124 13.01 8.79 14.68
C THR A 124 13.11 8.77 16.21
N SER A 125 13.07 7.58 16.85
CA SER A 125 13.46 7.47 18.27
C SER A 125 14.95 7.63 18.51
N ASN A 126 15.78 7.37 17.49
CA ASN A 126 17.22 7.30 17.65
C ASN A 126 17.93 7.80 16.39
N SER A 127 18.27 9.09 16.40
CA SER A 127 18.93 9.77 15.28
C SER A 127 20.38 9.34 15.09
N GLU A 128 21.01 8.71 16.08
CA GLU A 128 22.36 8.12 15.92
C GLU A 128 22.34 6.86 15.05
N LEU A 129 21.21 6.12 15.04
CA LEU A 129 21.04 4.93 14.19
C LEU A 129 20.54 5.30 12.81
N VAL A 130 19.52 6.15 12.75
CA VAL A 130 18.90 6.61 11.51
C VAL A 130 18.53 8.08 11.67
N PRO A 131 19.32 9.01 11.10
CA PRO A 131 19.04 10.45 11.17
C PRO A 131 17.76 10.85 10.43
N GLU A 132 17.12 11.92 10.88
CA GLU A 132 16.10 12.63 10.09
C GLU A 132 16.72 13.18 8.80
N GLY A 133 15.95 13.18 7.71
CA GLY A 133 16.42 13.48 6.35
C GLY A 133 17.06 12.31 5.62
N THR A 134 17.26 11.16 6.28
CA THR A 134 17.77 9.95 5.60
C THR A 134 16.75 9.42 4.60
N VAL A 135 17.17 9.24 3.36
CA VAL A 135 16.39 8.53 2.33
C VAL A 135 16.56 7.03 2.54
N LEU A 136 15.50 6.34 2.94
CA LEU A 136 15.52 4.88 3.19
C LEU A 136 15.33 4.07 1.92
N PHE A 137 14.54 4.60 1.00
CA PHE A 137 14.36 4.04 -0.33
C PHE A 137 14.14 5.20 -1.31
N SER A 138 14.71 5.07 -2.50
CA SER A 138 14.62 6.09 -3.55
C SER A 138 14.22 5.42 -4.84
N ASP A 139 13.28 6.04 -5.56
CA ASP A 139 12.79 5.56 -6.85
C ASP A 139 12.38 4.07 -6.85
N SER A 140 11.93 3.58 -5.69
CA SER A 140 11.58 2.19 -5.51
C SER A 140 10.25 1.91 -6.19
N ILE A 141 10.24 0.91 -7.07
CA ILE A 141 9.03 0.54 -7.81
C ILE A 141 8.08 -0.14 -6.83
N ARG A 142 6.90 0.44 -6.68
CA ARG A 142 5.80 -0.04 -5.87
C ARG A 142 4.61 -0.35 -6.76
N SER A 143 3.77 -1.25 -6.28
CA SER A 143 2.53 -1.60 -6.96
C SER A 143 1.38 -1.70 -5.97
N ILE A 144 0.22 -1.19 -6.38
CA ILE A 144 -1.05 -1.28 -5.66
C ILE A 144 -2.06 -1.95 -6.61
N ALA A 145 -2.56 -3.10 -6.22
CA ALA A 145 -3.78 -3.65 -6.82
C ALA A 145 -5.00 -2.93 -6.24
N TYR A 146 -5.98 -2.59 -7.07
CA TYR A 146 -7.18 -1.90 -6.62
C TYR A 146 -8.47 -2.56 -7.12
N THR A 147 -9.56 -2.32 -6.40
CA THR A 147 -10.93 -2.64 -6.81
C THR A 147 -11.84 -1.49 -6.41
N ILE A 148 -12.52 -0.90 -7.39
CA ILE A 148 -13.47 0.18 -7.18
C ILE A 148 -14.80 -0.42 -6.72
N SER A 149 -15.21 -0.08 -5.51
CA SER A 149 -16.50 -0.47 -4.95
C SER A 149 -17.44 0.73 -4.80
N GLY A 150 -18.76 0.51 -4.89
CA GLY A 150 -19.77 1.57 -4.75
C GLY A 150 -20.25 2.22 -6.06
N LYS A 151 -21.32 3.02 -5.97
CA LYS A 151 -22.08 3.56 -7.13
C LYS A 151 -21.46 4.80 -7.79
N LYS A 152 -20.44 5.41 -7.16
CA LYS A 152 -19.83 6.69 -7.57
C LYS A 152 -18.30 6.71 -7.47
N GLN A 153 -17.66 5.54 -7.40
CA GLN A 153 -16.20 5.44 -7.21
C GLN A 153 -15.72 6.12 -5.92
N GLU A 154 -16.58 6.18 -4.90
CA GLU A 154 -16.29 6.81 -3.60
C GLU A 154 -15.37 5.96 -2.73
N ILE A 155 -15.35 4.64 -2.96
CA ILE A 155 -14.60 3.68 -2.15
C ILE A 155 -13.75 2.83 -3.08
N VAL A 156 -12.48 2.65 -2.71
CA VAL A 156 -11.54 1.84 -3.46
C VAL A 156 -10.79 0.95 -2.49
N ASP A 157 -11.00 -0.36 -2.63
CA ASP A 157 -10.22 -1.33 -1.88
C ASP A 157 -8.85 -1.48 -2.56
N MET A 158 -7.79 -1.41 -1.77
CA MET A 158 -6.44 -1.35 -2.27
C MET A 158 -5.50 -2.28 -1.51
N VAL A 159 -4.56 -2.86 -2.24
CA VAL A 159 -3.59 -3.82 -1.72
C VAL A 159 -2.22 -3.50 -2.29
N SER A 160 -1.27 -3.13 -1.43
CA SER A 160 0.12 -2.97 -1.83
C SER A 160 0.73 -4.36 -2.04
N THR A 161 1.23 -4.58 -3.26
CA THR A 161 1.92 -5.80 -3.70
C THR A 161 3.42 -5.52 -3.92
N SER A 162 3.92 -4.42 -3.37
CA SER A 162 5.30 -4.00 -3.49
C SER A 162 6.25 -5.09 -2.96
N PRO A 163 7.39 -5.36 -3.63
CA PRO A 163 8.35 -6.35 -3.16
C PRO A 163 8.74 -6.15 -1.69
N GLY A 164 8.75 -7.24 -0.92
CA GLY A 164 9.09 -7.20 0.50
C GLY A 164 8.05 -6.54 1.39
N THR A 165 6.84 -6.22 0.90
CA THR A 165 5.76 -5.63 1.70
C THR A 165 4.41 -6.20 1.30
N ILE A 166 3.54 -6.48 2.27
CA ILE A 166 2.12 -6.76 2.01
C ILE A 166 1.30 -5.83 2.89
N ALA A 167 0.47 -5.00 2.28
CA ALA A 167 -0.43 -4.11 2.99
C ALA A 167 -1.79 -4.04 2.31
N SER A 168 -2.83 -3.80 3.09
CA SER A 168 -4.19 -3.65 2.60
C SER A 168 -4.87 -2.48 3.28
N GLY A 169 -5.80 -1.86 2.58
CA GLY A 169 -6.64 -0.81 3.14
C GLY A 169 -7.72 -0.40 2.17
N THR A 170 -8.46 0.62 2.59
CA THR A 170 -9.53 1.21 1.82
C THR A 170 -9.23 2.69 1.67
N ALA A 171 -9.36 3.18 0.45
CA ALA A 171 -9.26 4.58 0.12
C ALA A 171 -10.65 5.16 -0.12
N HIS A 172 -10.82 6.43 0.26
CA HIS A 172 -12.05 7.17 0.12
C HIS A 172 -11.81 8.38 -0.77
N LYS A 173 -12.70 8.58 -1.75
CA LYS A 173 -12.66 9.75 -2.63
C LYS A 173 -12.82 11.01 -1.78
N GLN A 174 -11.89 11.95 -1.95
CA GLN A 174 -11.98 13.26 -1.33
C GLN A 174 -12.99 14.09 -2.12
N GLU A 175 -13.89 14.76 -1.41
CA GLU A 175 -14.76 15.78 -2.02
C GLU A 175 -13.96 17.07 -2.13
N ASP A 176 -13.95 17.66 -3.32
CA ASP A 176 -13.31 18.96 -3.60
C ASP A 176 -14.04 20.12 -2.89
#